data_AF-A0A1V5E9E0-F1
#
_entry.id   AF-A0A1V5E9E0-F1
#
_cell.length_a   1.000
_cell.length_b   1.000
_cell.length_c   1.000
_cell.angle_alpha   90.00
_cell.angle_beta   90.00
_cell.angle_gamma   90.00
#
_symmetry.space_group_name_H-M   'P 1'
#
loop_
_entity.id
_entity.type
_entity.pdbx_description
1 polymer ?
#
loop_
_entity_poly.entity_id
_entity_poly.type
_entity_poly.pdbx_seq_one_letter_code
_entity_poly.pdbx_strand_id
1 'polypeptide(L)'
;MNELLRNEDLSRYEYVLMTDDDVVLPENFLDEFIPLQRRLEFVIAQPARTSNSYIDHPITEQQGGVLARETQYVEIGPVVSFHASVFDFVFPFDLSSPMGWGYGNVWPFLLRERNMKMGIIDNTPVDHSIRKPVANYDWSTADRQRREYLLQHNHFSTDECFVTVDVTPVEGDRS
;
A
#
# COMPACT_ATOMS: atom_id res chain seq x y z
N MET A 1 -10.92 11.58 -2.51
CA MET A 1 -9.96 11.06 -3.53
C MET A 1 -10.59 10.92 -4.91
N ASN A 2 -11.62 10.10 -5.13
CA ASN A 2 -12.23 9.92 -6.47
C ASN A 2 -12.62 11.22 -7.19
N GLU A 3 -13.09 12.23 -6.46
CA GLU A 3 -13.41 13.54 -7.03
C GLU A 3 -12.17 14.27 -7.57
N LEU A 4 -11.02 14.16 -6.88
CA LEU A 4 -9.75 14.72 -7.34
C LEU A 4 -9.29 14.00 -8.61
N LEU A 5 -9.30 12.66 -8.60
CA LEU A 5 -8.88 11.85 -9.74
C LEU A 5 -9.76 12.06 -10.98
N ARG A 6 -11.06 12.32 -10.82
CA ARG A 6 -11.99 12.57 -11.93
C ARG A 6 -11.64 13.83 -12.73
N ASN A 7 -11.02 14.81 -12.09
CA ASN A 7 -10.65 16.07 -12.72
C ASN A 7 -9.26 16.02 -13.38
N GLU A 8 -8.57 14.88 -13.29
CA GLU A 8 -7.23 14.67 -13.84
C GLU A 8 -7.27 13.67 -15.00
N ASP A 9 -6.40 13.88 -15.99
CA ASP A 9 -6.14 12.89 -17.03
C ASP A 9 -5.07 11.91 -16.56
N LEU A 10 -5.51 10.78 -15.99
CA LEU A 10 -4.61 9.77 -15.44
C LEU A 10 -3.67 9.15 -16.49
N SER A 11 -4.00 9.23 -17.78
CA SER A 11 -3.13 8.70 -18.85
C SER A 11 -1.78 9.43 -18.96
N ARG A 12 -1.67 10.61 -18.33
CA ARG A 12 -0.44 11.42 -18.28
C ARG A 12 0.53 11.01 -17.18
N TYR A 13 0.12 10.12 -16.27
CA TYR A 13 0.89 9.72 -15.11
C TYR A 13 1.22 8.23 -15.16
N GLU A 14 2.48 7.88 -14.95
CA GLU A 14 2.90 6.49 -14.81
C GLU A 14 2.64 5.95 -13.40
N TYR A 15 2.65 6.84 -12.40
CA TYR A 15 2.38 6.52 -11.00
C TYR A 15 1.39 7.51 -10.39
N VAL A 16 0.47 7.01 -9.56
CA VAL A 16 -0.35 7.80 -8.65
C VAL A 16 0.02 7.39 -7.23
N LEU A 17 0.56 8.34 -6.47
CA LEU A 17 0.86 8.18 -5.06
C LEU A 17 -0.22 8.86 -4.22
N MET A 18 -0.75 8.14 -3.23
CA MET A 18 -1.65 8.68 -2.22
C MET A 18 -0.91 8.76 -0.90
N THR A 19 -1.15 9.82 -0.13
CA THR A 19 -0.58 10.01 1.20
C THR A 19 -1.62 10.60 2.14
N ASP A 20 -1.60 10.16 3.39
CA ASP A 20 -2.31 10.78 4.49
C ASP A 20 -1.64 12.12 4.87
N ASP A 21 -2.35 12.97 5.61
CA ASP A 21 -1.90 14.31 5.99
C ASP A 21 -0.99 14.33 7.23
N ASP A 22 -0.81 13.19 7.89
CA ASP A 22 -0.12 13.02 9.17
C ASP A 22 1.07 12.06 9.08
N VAL A 23 1.77 12.09 7.95
CA VAL A 23 2.95 11.25 7.65
C VAL A 23 4.20 12.11 7.53
N VAL A 24 5.30 11.64 8.11
CA VAL A 24 6.64 12.17 7.86
C VAL A 24 7.34 11.29 6.83
N LEU A 25 7.62 11.87 5.67
CA LEU A 25 8.41 11.24 4.61
C LEU A 25 9.91 11.52 4.84
N PRO A 26 10.81 10.56 4.53
CA PRO A 26 12.24 10.82 4.55
C PRO A 26 12.64 11.83 3.46
N GLU A 27 13.84 12.40 3.59
CA GLU A 27 14.42 13.24 2.52
C GLU A 27 14.55 12.44 1.22
N ASN A 28 14.35 13.12 0.07
CA ASN A 28 14.42 12.52 -1.26
C ASN A 28 13.50 11.30 -1.48
N PHE A 29 12.42 11.18 -0.69
CA PHE A 29 11.52 10.02 -0.71
C PHE A 29 11.13 9.56 -2.12
N LEU A 30 10.66 10.47 -2.97
CA LEU A 30 10.22 10.11 -4.33
C LEU A 30 11.39 9.67 -5.23
N ASP A 31 12.55 10.29 -5.07
CA ASP A 31 13.75 10.01 -5.85
C ASP A 31 14.35 8.64 -5.52
N GLU A 32 14.08 8.11 -4.31
CA GLU A 32 14.49 6.77 -3.91
C GLU A 32 13.39 5.73 -4.11
N PHE A 33 12.15 6.05 -3.73
CA PHE A 33 11.02 5.13 -3.72
C PHE A 33 10.56 4.72 -5.13
N ILE A 34 10.34 5.67 -6.03
CA ILE A 34 9.78 5.38 -7.36
C ILE A 34 10.76 4.54 -8.21
N PRO A 35 12.06 4.85 -8.28
CA PRO A 35 13.01 4.00 -8.99
C PRO A 35 13.10 2.58 -8.43
N LEU A 36 13.03 2.40 -7.10
CA LEU A 36 12.98 1.08 -6.48
C LEU A 36 11.70 0.33 -6.84
N GLN A 37 10.53 0.99 -6.73
CA GLN A 37 9.25 0.41 -7.12
C GLN A 37 9.28 -0.08 -8.58
N ARG A 38 9.79 0.77 -9.50
CA ARG A 38 9.94 0.42 -10.91
C ARG A 38 10.88 -0.76 -11.11
N ARG A 39 12.06 -0.73 -10.49
CA ARG A 39 13.09 -1.77 -10.64
C ARG A 39 12.63 -3.14 -10.13
N LEU A 40 11.79 -3.15 -9.09
CA LEU A 40 11.23 -4.35 -8.49
C LEU A 40 9.91 -4.79 -9.15
N GLU A 41 9.44 -4.04 -10.15
CA GLU A 41 8.19 -4.30 -10.88
C GLU A 41 6.94 -4.36 -9.98
N PHE A 42 6.98 -3.65 -8.85
CA PHE A 42 5.83 -3.54 -7.95
C PHE A 42 4.80 -2.57 -8.54
N VAL A 43 3.72 -3.11 -9.07
CA VAL A 43 2.65 -2.29 -9.67
C VAL A 43 1.76 -1.65 -8.60
N ILE A 44 1.78 -2.19 -7.37
CA ILE A 44 1.27 -1.54 -6.17
C ILE A 44 2.38 -1.61 -5.12
N ALA A 45 2.72 -0.49 -4.50
CA ALA A 45 3.74 -0.47 -3.46
C ALA A 45 3.40 0.51 -2.34
N GLN A 46 3.88 0.20 -1.14
CA GLN A 46 3.97 1.17 -0.05
C GLN A 46 5.40 1.22 0.49
N PRO A 47 5.82 2.32 1.12
CA PRO A 47 6.95 2.27 2.02
C PRO A 47 6.61 1.44 3.27
N ALA A 48 7.63 0.87 3.89
CA ALA A 48 7.50 0.33 5.23
C ALA A 48 7.22 1.44 6.24
N ARG A 49 6.67 1.07 7.39
CA ARG A 49 6.49 1.96 8.55
C ARG A 49 7.73 1.92 9.43
N THR A 50 8.15 3.06 9.94
CA THR A 50 9.17 3.09 11.00
C THR A 50 8.64 2.41 12.28
N SER A 51 9.52 1.81 13.08
CA SER A 51 9.13 1.10 14.31
C SER A 51 8.49 1.97 15.40
N ASN A 52 8.52 3.30 15.28
CA ASN A 52 7.82 4.24 16.17
C ASN A 52 6.42 4.63 15.67
N SER A 53 6.01 4.17 14.49
CA SER A 53 4.67 4.43 13.93
C SER A 53 3.57 3.71 14.70
N TYR A 54 2.32 4.16 14.56
CA TYR A 54 1.17 3.34 14.92
C TYR A 54 0.95 2.30 13.81
N ILE A 55 1.08 1.02 14.14
CA ILE A 55 1.05 -0.08 13.18
C ILE A 55 -0.09 -1.05 13.55
N ASP A 56 -1.10 -1.16 12.69
CA ASP A 56 -2.20 -2.11 12.84
C ASP A 56 -1.81 -3.51 12.37
N HIS A 57 -0.92 -3.58 11.37
CA HIS A 57 -0.50 -4.81 10.71
C HIS A 57 1.02 -4.98 10.74
N PRO A 58 1.58 -5.90 11.56
CA PRO A 58 3.04 -6.03 11.71
C PRO A 58 3.82 -6.26 10.42
N ILE A 59 3.17 -6.78 9.37
CA ILE A 59 3.80 -6.94 8.05
C ILE A 59 4.24 -5.59 7.45
N THR A 60 3.64 -4.47 7.84
CA THR A 60 4.01 -3.15 7.29
C THR A 60 5.17 -2.50 8.02
N GLU A 61 5.61 -3.01 9.17
CA GLU A 61 6.80 -2.53 9.85
C GLU A 61 8.07 -2.79 9.03
N GLN A 62 9.00 -1.85 9.08
CA GLN A 62 10.32 -1.95 8.45
C GLN A 62 11.12 -3.16 8.94
N GLN A 63 11.89 -3.77 8.03
CA GLN A 63 12.83 -4.85 8.35
C GLN A 63 14.27 -4.40 8.11
N GLY A 64 15.12 -4.49 9.14
CA GLY A 64 16.53 -4.10 9.05
C GLY A 64 17.31 -5.00 8.07
N GLY A 65 18.17 -4.40 7.26
CA GLY A 65 18.98 -5.12 6.26
C GLY A 65 18.19 -5.55 5.01
N VAL A 66 16.92 -5.18 4.91
CA VAL A 66 16.04 -5.44 3.77
C VAL A 66 15.87 -4.14 2.98
N LEU A 67 15.95 -4.24 1.66
CA LEU A 67 15.68 -3.14 0.76
C LEU A 67 14.19 -3.05 0.44
N ALA A 68 13.58 -4.21 0.16
CA ALA A 68 12.16 -4.33 -0.15
C ALA A 68 11.69 -5.79 -0.03
N ARG A 69 10.38 -5.97 0.04
CA ARG A 69 9.68 -7.25 0.16
C ARG A 69 8.59 -7.33 -0.89
N GLU A 70 8.58 -8.40 -1.69
CA GLU A 70 7.39 -8.77 -2.47
C GLU A 70 6.38 -9.36 -1.47
N THR A 71 5.17 -8.81 -1.42
CA THR A 71 4.16 -9.20 -0.41
C THR A 71 2.81 -9.46 -1.08
N GLN A 72 1.95 -10.20 -0.39
CA GLN A 72 0.53 -10.29 -0.74
C GLN A 72 -0.31 -9.27 0.03
N TYR A 73 0.32 -8.19 0.51
CA TYR A 73 -0.36 -7.15 1.28
C TYR A 73 0.33 -5.80 1.18
N VAL A 74 -0.48 -4.78 0.89
CA VAL A 74 -0.17 -3.35 0.97
C VAL A 74 -1.45 -2.70 1.51
N GLU A 75 -1.29 -1.79 2.47
CA GLU A 75 -2.33 -0.94 3.03
C GLU A 75 -2.67 0.20 2.06
N ILE A 76 -3.93 0.64 2.08
CA ILE A 76 -4.39 1.83 1.34
C ILE A 76 -3.81 3.14 1.90
N GLY A 77 -3.27 3.11 3.12
CA GLY A 77 -2.66 4.23 3.83
C GLY A 77 -1.48 3.72 4.66
N PRO A 78 -0.46 4.54 4.88
CA PRO A 78 -0.52 5.98 4.96
C PRO A 78 -0.02 6.64 3.67
N VAL A 79 0.61 5.83 2.81
CA VAL A 79 1.34 6.13 1.60
C VAL A 79 1.22 4.87 0.78
N VAL A 80 0.61 4.98 -0.39
CA VAL A 80 0.48 3.87 -1.33
C VAL A 80 0.63 4.40 -2.75
N SER A 81 1.35 3.65 -3.58
CA SER A 81 1.68 3.98 -4.95
C SER A 81 1.08 2.96 -5.89
N PHE A 82 0.45 3.44 -6.95
CA PHE A 82 -0.14 2.63 -8.01
C PHE A 82 0.56 2.96 -9.32
N HIS A 83 1.05 1.94 -10.01
CA HIS A 83 1.51 2.06 -11.40
C HIS A 83 0.32 2.08 -12.36
N ALA A 84 0.45 2.75 -13.51
CA ALA A 84 -0.62 2.91 -14.49
C ALA A 84 -1.25 1.59 -14.97
N SER A 85 -0.51 0.48 -14.90
CA SER A 85 -1.00 -0.86 -15.26
C SER A 85 -2.11 -1.41 -14.37
N VAL A 86 -2.43 -0.74 -13.26
CA VAL A 86 -3.52 -1.14 -12.35
C VAL A 86 -4.66 -0.14 -12.26
N PHE A 87 -4.58 0.99 -12.97
CA PHE A 87 -5.58 2.04 -12.86
C PHE A 87 -6.98 1.58 -13.28
N ASP A 88 -7.08 0.64 -14.22
CA ASP A 88 -8.36 0.11 -14.73
C ASP A 88 -9.17 -0.66 -13.70
N PHE A 89 -8.54 -1.18 -12.64
CA PHE A 89 -9.22 -1.92 -11.57
C PHE A 89 -9.02 -1.36 -10.17
N VAL A 90 -8.10 -0.40 -10.00
CA VAL A 90 -7.97 0.35 -8.75
C VAL A 90 -8.85 1.60 -8.76
N PHE A 91 -8.96 2.29 -9.91
CA PHE A 91 -9.68 3.54 -10.01
C PHE A 91 -10.96 3.43 -10.86
N PRO A 92 -12.05 4.09 -10.44
CA PRO A 92 -12.22 4.80 -9.17
C PRO A 92 -12.28 3.81 -7.98
N PHE A 93 -11.95 4.29 -6.78
CA PHE A 93 -12.13 3.50 -5.57
C PHE A 93 -13.60 3.14 -5.35
N ASP A 94 -13.87 1.92 -4.91
CA ASP A 94 -15.21 1.49 -4.55
C ASP A 94 -15.65 2.13 -3.23
N LEU A 95 -16.61 3.04 -3.32
CA LEU A 95 -17.15 3.78 -2.18
C LEU A 95 -18.06 2.93 -1.27
N SER A 96 -18.28 1.65 -1.56
CA SER A 96 -18.88 0.70 -0.61
C SER A 96 -17.98 0.49 0.63
N SER A 97 -16.66 0.64 0.47
CA SER A 97 -15.69 0.73 1.57
C SER A 97 -14.92 2.06 1.49
N PRO A 98 -15.51 3.18 1.94
CA PRO A 98 -14.93 4.52 1.78
C PRO A 98 -13.62 4.72 2.55
N MET A 99 -13.36 3.87 3.55
CA MET A 99 -12.09 3.83 4.30
C MET A 99 -11.02 2.96 3.65
N GLY A 100 -11.35 2.30 2.53
CA GLY A 100 -10.46 1.37 1.84
C GLY A 100 -10.21 0.07 2.60
N TRP A 101 -10.96 -0.20 3.67
CA TRP A 101 -10.85 -1.47 4.40
C TRP A 101 -11.29 -2.62 3.49
N GLY A 102 -10.45 -3.66 3.42
CA GLY A 102 -10.65 -4.80 2.52
C GLY A 102 -9.97 -4.64 1.16
N TYR A 103 -9.48 -3.44 0.78
CA TYR A 103 -8.70 -3.29 -0.45
C TYR A 103 -7.43 -4.13 -0.44
N GLY A 104 -6.74 -4.18 0.70
CA GLY A 104 -5.58 -5.06 0.91
C GLY A 104 -5.87 -6.55 0.76
N ASN A 105 -7.13 -6.98 0.74
CA ASN A 105 -7.54 -8.36 0.44
C ASN A 105 -7.86 -8.59 -1.05
N VAL A 106 -8.41 -7.57 -1.71
CA VAL A 106 -8.85 -7.64 -3.11
C VAL A 106 -7.68 -7.41 -4.06
N TRP A 107 -6.81 -6.45 -3.78
CA TRP A 107 -5.64 -6.17 -4.63
C TRP A 107 -4.73 -7.38 -4.85
N PRO A 108 -4.24 -8.11 -3.82
CA PRO A 108 -3.39 -9.27 -4.07
C PRO A 108 -4.10 -10.37 -4.87
N PHE A 109 -5.42 -10.54 -4.70
CA PHE A 109 -6.21 -11.46 -5.52
C PHE A 109 -6.17 -11.05 -7.00
N LEU A 110 -6.50 -9.79 -7.31
CA LEU A 110 -6.53 -9.27 -8.68
C LEU A 110 -5.14 -9.29 -9.33
N LEU A 111 -4.09 -8.98 -8.56
CA LEU A 111 -2.72 -9.02 -9.05
C LEU A 111 -2.27 -10.45 -9.35
N ARG A 112 -2.66 -11.44 -8.53
CA ARG A 112 -2.37 -12.85 -8.81
C ARG A 112 -3.00 -13.30 -10.12
N GLU A 113 -4.26 -12.93 -10.38
CA GLU A 113 -4.94 -13.26 -11.65
C GLU A 113 -4.26 -12.63 -12.87
N ARG A 114 -3.55 -11.51 -12.67
CA ARG A 114 -2.83 -10.78 -13.72
C ARG A 114 -1.32 -11.07 -13.75
N ASN A 115 -0.83 -11.99 -12.90
CA ASN A 115 0.59 -12.29 -12.72
C ASN A 115 1.45 -11.01 -12.50
N MET A 116 0.95 -10.13 -11.64
CA MET A 116 1.59 -8.86 -11.28
C MET A 116 2.03 -8.87 -9.82
N LYS A 117 3.01 -8.01 -9.49
CA LYS A 117 3.64 -7.97 -8.17
C LYS A 117 3.24 -6.74 -7.37
N MET A 118 3.17 -6.88 -6.07
CA MET A 118 3.09 -5.77 -5.13
C MET A 118 4.10 -5.97 -4.01
N GLY A 119 4.42 -4.89 -3.30
CA GLY A 119 5.42 -5.00 -2.24
C GLY A 119 5.54 -3.81 -1.33
N ILE A 120 6.37 -4.02 -0.32
CA ILE A 120 6.72 -3.03 0.70
C ILE A 120 8.19 -2.67 0.48
N ILE A 121 8.49 -1.37 0.38
CA ILE A 121 9.86 -0.87 0.24
C ILE A 121 10.37 -0.43 1.61
N ASP A 122 11.32 -1.20 2.14
CA ASP A 122 11.92 -0.98 3.46
C ASP A 122 13.01 0.11 3.44
N ASN A 123 13.59 0.43 2.27
CA ASN A 123 14.67 1.42 2.14
C ASN A 123 14.24 2.86 2.48
N THR A 124 12.97 3.18 2.30
CA THR A 124 12.42 4.54 2.48
C THR A 124 11.26 4.50 3.47
N PRO A 125 11.48 4.10 4.74
CA PRO A 125 10.40 3.93 5.69
C PRO A 125 9.81 5.29 6.06
N VAL A 126 8.49 5.32 6.28
CA VAL A 126 7.74 6.53 6.64
C VAL A 126 7.26 6.46 8.09
N ASP A 127 7.22 7.61 8.74
CA ASP A 127 6.76 7.73 10.12
C ASP A 127 5.31 8.22 10.17
N HIS A 128 4.43 7.39 10.75
CA HIS A 128 3.02 7.68 10.99
C HIS A 128 2.70 7.66 12.48
N SER A 129 3.47 8.45 13.24
CA SER A 129 3.29 8.65 14.68
C SER A 129 2.71 10.01 15.06
N ILE A 130 2.56 10.93 14.09
CA ILE A 130 2.09 12.31 14.32
C ILE A 130 0.74 12.33 15.04
N ARG A 131 -0.22 11.50 14.59
CA ARG A 131 -1.57 11.44 15.13
C ARG A 131 -1.86 10.03 15.62
N LYS A 132 -2.31 9.92 16.87
CA LYS A 132 -2.87 8.66 17.37
C LYS A 132 -4.11 8.31 16.56
N PRO A 133 -4.30 7.04 16.16
CA PRO A 133 -5.57 6.57 15.63
C PRO A 133 -6.71 6.98 16.57
N VAL A 134 -7.72 7.64 16.02
CA VAL A 134 -8.79 8.26 16.83
C VAL A 134 -9.67 7.14 17.41
N ALA A 135 -9.77 7.06 18.75
CA ALA A 135 -10.56 6.03 19.44
C ALA A 135 -12.07 6.08 19.14
N ASN A 136 -12.57 7.22 18.64
CA ASN A 136 -13.99 7.43 18.32
C ASN A 136 -14.33 7.16 16.84
N TYR A 137 -13.41 6.57 16.09
CA TYR A 137 -13.69 6.12 14.74
C TYR A 137 -14.86 5.11 14.78
N ASP A 138 -15.85 5.22 13.88
CA ASP A 138 -16.97 4.27 13.83
C ASP A 138 -16.51 2.95 13.21
N TRP A 139 -15.69 2.23 14.00
CA TRP A 139 -15.16 0.91 13.73
C TRP A 139 -16.25 -0.06 13.29
N SER A 140 -17.44 0.04 13.89
CA SER A 140 -18.56 -0.84 13.60
C SER A 140 -19.10 -0.62 12.18
N THR A 141 -19.19 0.65 11.75
CA THR A 141 -19.59 0.99 10.39
C THR A 141 -18.51 0.62 9.39
N ALA A 142 -17.23 0.89 9.69
CA ALA A 142 -16.13 0.56 8.80
C ALA A 142 -15.95 -0.96 8.62
N ASP A 143 -16.10 -1.76 9.68
CA ASP A 143 -16.10 -3.22 9.55
C ASP A 143 -17.31 -3.72 8.75
N ARG A 144 -18.51 -3.16 8.97
CA ARG A 144 -19.69 -3.50 8.16
C ARG A 144 -19.45 -3.22 6.67
N GLN A 145 -18.96 -2.03 6.35
CA GLN A 145 -18.61 -1.62 4.99
C GLN A 145 -17.55 -2.52 4.37
N ARG A 146 -16.49 -2.85 5.11
CA ARG A 146 -15.47 -3.83 4.70
C ARG A 146 -16.10 -5.17 4.35
N ARG A 147 -17.00 -5.71 5.20
CA ARG A 147 -17.68 -6.99 4.94
C ARG A 147 -18.55 -6.92 3.70
N GLU A 148 -19.32 -5.85 3.52
CA GLU A 148 -20.15 -5.64 2.33
C GLU A 148 -19.30 -5.58 1.06
N TYR A 149 -18.18 -4.86 1.09
CA TYR A 149 -17.21 -4.79 -0.01
C TYR A 149 -16.63 -6.16 -0.35
N LEU A 150 -16.16 -6.92 0.66
CA LEU A 150 -15.58 -8.25 0.44
C LEU A 150 -16.60 -9.28 -0.07
N LEU A 151 -17.89 -9.15 0.27
CA LEU A 151 -18.94 -10.02 -0.30
C LEU A 151 -19.16 -9.79 -1.80
N GLN A 152 -18.78 -8.63 -2.32
CA GLN A 152 -18.96 -8.26 -3.73
C GLN A 152 -17.72 -8.54 -4.59
N HIS A 153 -16.58 -8.83 -3.98
CA HIS A 153 -15.30 -8.98 -4.67
C HIS A 153 -14.65 -10.32 -4.34
N ASN A 154 -14.02 -10.93 -5.34
CA ASN A 154 -13.10 -12.02 -5.06
C ASN A 154 -11.88 -11.46 -4.31
N HIS A 155 -11.47 -12.15 -3.26
CA HIS A 155 -10.45 -11.67 -2.34
C HIS A 155 -9.75 -12.82 -1.64
N PHE A 156 -8.58 -12.54 -1.07
CA PHE A 156 -7.92 -13.42 -0.13
C PHE A 156 -8.41 -13.19 1.29
N SER A 157 -8.40 -14.24 2.10
CA SER A 157 -8.50 -14.10 3.55
C SER A 157 -7.31 -13.29 4.10
N THR A 158 -7.44 -12.76 5.32
CA THR A 158 -6.36 -12.01 5.96
C THR A 158 -5.07 -12.82 6.08
N ASP A 159 -5.17 -14.11 6.42
CA ASP A 159 -4.00 -15.00 6.56
C ASP A 159 -3.29 -15.24 5.23
N GLU A 160 -4.05 -15.32 4.13
CA GLU A 160 -3.49 -15.43 2.78
C GLU A 160 -2.81 -14.14 2.32
N CYS A 161 -3.23 -12.97 2.83
CA CYS A 161 -2.63 -11.68 2.49
C CYS A 161 -1.31 -11.43 3.23
N PHE A 162 -1.23 -11.79 4.51
CA PHE A 162 -0.06 -11.49 5.36
C PHE A 162 1.12 -12.43 5.12
N VAL A 163 1.54 -12.49 3.85
CA VAL A 163 2.61 -13.33 3.33
C VAL A 163 3.65 -12.45 2.64
N THR A 164 4.91 -12.64 3.01
CA THR A 164 6.06 -12.17 2.22
C THR A 164 6.45 -13.27 1.25
N VAL A 165 6.42 -12.97 -0.04
CA VAL A 165 6.72 -13.90 -1.14
C VAL A 165 8.21 -13.97 -1.39
N ASP A 166 8.88 -12.82 -1.41
CA ASP A 166 10.32 -12.71 -1.63
C ASP A 166 10.90 -11.49 -0.90
N VAL A 167 12.21 -11.52 -0.64
CA VAL A 167 12.94 -10.47 0.09
C VAL A 167 14.15 -10.04 -0.73
N THR A 168 14.22 -8.75 -1.05
CA THR A 168 15.42 -8.14 -1.63
C THR A 168 16.27 -7.55 -0.50
N PRO A 169 17.47 -8.09 -0.22
CA PRO A 169 18.35 -7.54 0.81
C PRO A 169 18.97 -6.22 0.36
N VAL A 170 19.45 -5.42 1.31
CA VAL A 170 20.36 -4.32 1.00
C VAL A 170 21.64 -4.92 0.40
N GLU A 171 22.13 -4.38 -0.71
CA GLU A 171 23.44 -4.79 -1.22
C GLU A 171 24.50 -4.43 -0.17
N GLY A 172 25.13 -5.45 0.40
CA GLY A 172 26.25 -5.23 1.30
C GLY A 172 27.35 -4.51 0.54
N ASP A 173 27.86 -3.43 1.12
CA ASP A 173 29.05 -2.74 0.63
C ASP A 173 30.13 -3.80 0.46
N ARG A 174 30.47 -4.14 -0.79
CA ARG A 174 31.64 -4.99 -1.08
C ARG A 174 32.86 -4.12 -0.83
N SER A 175 33.18 -3.90 0.45
CA SER A 175 34.46 -3.34 0.90
C SER A 175 35.59 -4.33 0.63
#